data_AF-A0AAD5XK54-F1
#
_entry.id   AF-A0AAD5XK54-F1
#
_cell.length_a   1.000
_cell.length_b   1.000
_cell.length_c   1.000
_cell.angle_alpha   90.00
_cell.angle_beta   90.00
_cell.angle_gamma   90.00
#
_symmetry.space_group_name_H-M   'P 1'
#
loop_
_entity.id
_entity.type
_entity.pdbx_description
1 polymer ?
#
loop_
_entity_poly.entity_id
_entity_poly.type
_entity_poly.pdbx_seq_one_letter_code
_entity_poly.pdbx_strand_id
1 'polypeptide(L)'
;MAESALAVSDECKNEYSMRIESSVSCEPSNLIAEVNVAKHKEETAEQTVKEDPAKQRNAKLLASSLLQNPNKAGTGGRSKDEINAIILAASKMERLGKEIQELQERAAEFSAEDIAASAFVVTKMVEVQEEKRDLSRTIVHIDMDAFYASVEILDRPDLKEKPMAVGGPKSGGTLCTANYEARKYGVRSAMATHIALALCPELIILRPDFPKYQKKAELIRAVFAVSDQK
;
A
#
# COMPACT_ATOMS: atom_id res chain seq x y z
N MET A 1 42.63 -10.58 -35.25
CA MET A 1 43.34 -9.30 -35.06
C MET A 1 42.38 -8.22 -35.56
N ALA A 2 41.67 -7.44 -34.76
CA ALA A 2 41.97 -6.92 -33.43
C ALA A 2 40.71 -6.90 -32.54
N GLU A 3 40.89 -7.26 -31.28
CA GLU A 3 40.00 -6.90 -30.17
C GLU A 3 40.23 -5.43 -29.83
N SER A 4 39.17 -4.65 -29.65
CA SER A 4 39.23 -3.39 -28.93
C SER A 4 38.39 -3.51 -27.66
N ALA A 5 39.06 -3.88 -26.58
CA ALA A 5 38.53 -3.81 -25.23
C ALA A 5 38.31 -2.35 -24.84
N LEU A 6 37.06 -1.96 -24.62
CA LEU A 6 36.71 -0.73 -23.92
C LEU A 6 36.81 -1.03 -22.43
N ALA A 7 37.92 -0.61 -21.83
CA ALA A 7 38.15 -0.61 -20.39
C ALA A 7 37.14 0.33 -19.72
N VAL A 8 36.19 -0.24 -18.96
CA VAL A 8 35.39 0.50 -18.00
C VAL A 8 36.17 0.52 -16.70
N SER A 9 36.53 1.73 -16.27
CA SER A 9 37.30 2.03 -15.06
C SER A 9 36.66 1.44 -13.79
N ASP A 10 37.54 0.86 -12.97
CA ASP A 10 37.30 0.02 -11.79
C ASP A 10 36.91 0.81 -10.50
N GLU A 11 36.05 1.83 -10.60
CA GLU A 11 35.69 2.68 -9.45
C GLU A 11 34.17 2.82 -9.27
N CYS A 12 33.50 1.72 -8.88
CA CYS A 12 32.21 1.77 -8.18
C CYS A 12 31.84 0.42 -7.56
N LYS A 13 32.72 -0.16 -6.75
CA LYS A 13 32.35 -1.24 -5.82
C LYS A 13 31.74 -0.61 -4.57
N ASN A 14 30.47 -0.24 -4.63
CA ASN A 14 29.65 -0.08 -3.43
C ASN A 14 28.63 -1.21 -3.43
N GLU A 15 28.85 -2.19 -2.55
CA GLU A 15 27.97 -3.33 -2.33
C GLU A 15 26.58 -2.85 -1.88
N TYR A 16 25.65 -2.74 -2.83
CA TYR A 16 24.24 -2.94 -2.56
C TYR A 16 23.86 -4.30 -3.14
N SER A 17 23.98 -5.33 -2.32
CA SER A 17 23.43 -6.66 -2.59
C SER A 17 21.92 -6.54 -2.76
N MET A 18 21.43 -6.50 -4.01
CA MET A 18 20.03 -6.77 -4.29
C MET A 18 19.75 -8.24 -3.95
N ARG A 19 19.06 -8.49 -2.84
CA ARG A 19 18.45 -9.79 -2.55
C ARG A 19 17.25 -9.95 -3.47
N ILE A 20 17.41 -10.77 -4.51
CA ILE A 20 16.27 -11.30 -5.26
C ILE A 20 15.74 -12.48 -4.45
N GLU A 21 14.67 -12.29 -3.68
CA GLU A 21 13.97 -13.40 -3.06
C GLU A 21 13.06 -14.07 -4.13
N SER A 22 13.55 -15.17 -4.71
CA SER A 22 12.72 -16.05 -5.53
C SER A 22 12.03 -17.07 -4.61
N SER A 23 10.81 -16.76 -4.18
CA SER A 23 10.01 -17.68 -3.35
C SER A 23 8.63 -17.90 -3.94
N VAL A 24 8.55 -18.70 -5.01
CA VAL A 24 7.28 -19.38 -5.37
C VAL A 24 7.59 -20.77 -5.94
N SER A 25 7.69 -21.77 -5.06
CA SER A 25 7.40 -23.16 -5.44
C SER A 25 5.93 -23.42 -5.11
N CYS A 26 5.06 -23.39 -6.12
CA CYS A 26 3.65 -23.73 -5.95
C CYS A 26 3.44 -25.14 -6.49
N GLU A 27 3.39 -26.14 -5.60
CA GLU A 27 2.85 -27.44 -5.96
C GLU A 27 1.31 -27.41 -5.88
N PRO A 28 0.60 -28.08 -6.81
CA PRO A 28 -0.84 -28.09 -6.84
C PRO A 28 -1.40 -29.08 -5.82
N SER A 29 -1.60 -28.66 -4.58
CA SER A 29 -2.39 -29.43 -3.61
C SER A 29 -3.87 -29.05 -3.68
N ASN A 30 -4.68 -30.01 -4.13
CA ASN A 30 -6.14 -29.99 -4.12
C ASN A 30 -6.72 -29.42 -2.81
N LEU A 31 -7.47 -28.32 -2.90
CA LEU A 31 -8.35 -27.84 -1.85
C LEU A 31 -9.68 -27.43 -2.45
N ILE A 32 -10.57 -28.41 -2.56
CA ILE A 32 -12.02 -28.15 -2.62
C ILE A 32 -12.40 -27.74 -1.20
N ALA A 33 -12.57 -26.44 -0.96
CA ALA A 33 -13.11 -25.94 0.30
C ALA A 33 -14.64 -25.99 0.23
N GLU A 34 -15.23 -27.00 0.88
CA GLU A 34 -16.66 -27.01 1.20
C GLU A 34 -16.97 -25.84 2.14
N VAL A 35 -17.86 -24.94 1.71
CA VAL A 35 -18.38 -23.85 2.56
C VAL A 35 -19.46 -24.43 3.46
N ASN A 36 -19.07 -24.79 4.69
CA ASN A 36 -20.00 -25.17 5.75
C ASN A 36 -20.64 -23.92 6.37
N VAL A 37 -21.97 -23.78 6.22
CA VAL A 37 -22.78 -22.73 6.87
C VAL A 37 -23.04 -23.15 8.32
N ALA A 38 -22.30 -22.58 9.27
CA ALA A 38 -22.49 -22.81 10.69
C ALA A 38 -23.71 -22.05 11.24
N LYS A 39 -24.64 -22.78 11.89
CA LYS A 39 -25.71 -22.26 12.75
C LYS A 39 -25.22 -22.19 14.20
N HIS A 40 -25.39 -21.06 14.87
CA HIS A 40 -25.33 -20.92 16.34
C HIS A 40 -26.45 -19.95 16.75
N LYS A 41 -27.55 -20.39 17.40
CA LYS A 41 -27.79 -20.68 18.83
C LYS A 41 -27.50 -19.50 19.77
N GLU A 42 -28.59 -18.95 20.33
CA GLU A 42 -28.64 -17.95 21.40
C GLU A 42 -28.18 -18.52 22.74
N GLU A 43 -27.48 -17.72 23.55
CA GLU A 43 -27.66 -17.74 25.01
C GLU A 43 -27.16 -16.44 25.70
N THR A 44 -28.09 -15.86 26.46
CA THR A 44 -28.04 -15.06 27.70
C THR A 44 -27.07 -13.91 27.93
N ALA A 45 -27.68 -12.81 28.41
CA ALA A 45 -27.14 -11.49 28.65
C ALA A 45 -26.35 -11.34 29.96
N GLU A 46 -25.35 -10.45 29.92
CA GLU A 46 -24.84 -9.74 31.10
C GLU A 46 -24.71 -8.24 30.76
N GLN A 47 -25.35 -7.40 31.57
CA GLN A 47 -25.57 -5.98 31.33
C GLN A 47 -24.32 -5.15 31.63
N THR A 48 -23.80 -4.46 30.62
CA THR A 48 -22.93 -3.29 30.78
C THR A 48 -23.49 -2.12 29.97
N VAL A 49 -23.25 -0.92 30.50
CA VAL A 49 -23.85 0.38 30.17
C VAL A 49 -24.05 0.58 28.66
N LYS A 50 -25.31 0.77 28.24
CA LYS A 50 -25.71 0.97 26.83
C LYS A 50 -25.31 2.36 26.35
N GLU A 51 -24.15 2.47 25.72
CA GLU A 51 -23.91 3.49 24.69
C GLU A 51 -24.46 2.98 23.35
N ASP A 52 -25.02 3.90 22.55
CA ASP A 52 -25.78 3.61 21.34
C ASP A 52 -24.94 2.85 20.27
N PRO A 53 -25.26 1.58 19.95
CA PRO A 53 -24.46 0.73 19.07
C PRO A 53 -24.37 1.27 17.62
N ALA A 54 -25.29 2.13 17.20
CA ALA A 54 -25.24 2.79 15.91
C ALA A 54 -24.16 3.89 15.85
N LYS A 55 -23.94 4.62 16.96
CA LYS A 55 -22.90 5.66 17.06
C LYS A 55 -21.49 5.07 16.96
N GLN A 56 -21.28 3.91 17.59
CA GLN A 56 -19.97 3.24 17.62
C GLN A 56 -19.60 2.61 16.26
N ARG A 57 -20.60 2.14 15.50
CA ARG A 57 -20.42 1.52 14.18
C ARG A 57 -20.14 2.55 13.08
N ASN A 58 -20.78 3.72 13.15
CA ASN A 58 -20.60 4.80 12.17
C ASN A 58 -19.25 5.54 12.33
N ALA A 59 -18.76 5.74 13.56
CA ALA A 59 -17.43 6.30 13.80
C ALA A 59 -16.30 5.43 13.21
N LYS A 60 -16.50 4.11 13.14
CA LYS A 60 -15.52 3.12 12.66
C LYS A 60 -15.43 3.06 11.11
N LEU A 61 -16.48 3.47 10.41
CA LEU A 61 -16.59 3.41 8.94
C LEU A 61 -16.06 4.68 8.23
N LEU A 62 -16.02 5.82 8.93
CA LEU A 62 -15.80 7.15 8.35
C LEU A 62 -14.37 7.45 7.89
N ALA A 63 -13.43 6.52 8.01
CA ALA A 63 -12.01 6.87 7.98
C ALA A 63 -11.14 5.95 7.10
N SER A 64 -11.70 5.14 6.20
CA SER A 64 -10.94 4.15 5.41
C SER A 64 -9.80 4.72 4.55
N SER A 65 -9.95 5.94 4.01
CA SER A 65 -8.90 6.57 3.17
C SER A 65 -7.80 7.27 3.99
N LEU A 66 -8.14 7.83 5.15
CA LEU A 66 -7.23 8.60 6.00
C LEU A 66 -6.53 7.74 7.06
N LEU A 67 -7.23 6.77 7.63
CA LEU A 67 -6.66 5.88 8.65
C LEU A 67 -5.41 5.19 8.11
N GLN A 68 -4.54 4.82 9.04
CA GLN A 68 -3.35 4.10 8.72
C GLN A 68 -3.71 2.79 8.00
N ASN A 69 -3.28 2.70 6.75
CA ASN A 69 -3.23 1.46 6.02
C ASN A 69 -1.90 0.77 6.39
N PRO A 70 -1.92 -0.32 7.18
CA PRO A 70 -0.72 -1.02 7.60
C PRO A 70 -0.05 -1.81 6.46
N ASN A 71 -0.69 -1.91 5.29
CA ASN A 71 -0.17 -2.71 4.18
C ASN A 71 1.01 -2.05 3.46
N LYS A 72 1.46 -0.87 3.91
CA LYS A 72 2.66 -0.22 3.35
C LYS A 72 3.91 -0.71 4.06
N ALA A 73 4.91 -1.11 3.29
CA ALA A 73 6.22 -1.54 3.81
C ALA A 73 6.89 -0.48 4.69
N GLY A 74 7.53 -0.93 5.78
CA GLY A 74 8.23 -0.06 6.72
C GLY A 74 7.34 0.65 7.74
N THR A 75 6.07 0.24 7.86
CA THR A 75 5.19 0.70 8.95
C THR A 75 5.30 -0.24 10.16
N GLY A 76 4.93 0.24 11.36
CA GLY A 76 4.91 -0.59 12.58
C GLY A 76 5.60 0.00 13.82
N GLY A 77 6.15 1.22 13.74
CA GLY A 77 6.80 1.86 14.89
C GLY A 77 5.86 2.42 15.97
N ARG A 78 4.56 2.57 15.67
CA ARG A 78 3.52 2.99 16.62
C ARG A 78 2.26 2.16 16.44
N SER A 79 1.40 2.15 17.46
CA SER A 79 0.13 1.44 17.40
C SER A 79 -0.82 2.09 16.38
N LYS A 80 -1.62 1.26 15.69
CA LYS A 80 -2.58 1.72 14.69
C LYS A 80 -3.61 2.67 15.29
N ASP A 81 -4.05 2.40 16.51
CA ASP A 81 -5.08 3.19 17.19
C ASP A 81 -4.57 4.58 17.58
N GLU A 82 -3.31 4.68 18.03
CA GLU A 82 -2.64 5.94 18.32
C GLU A 82 -2.52 6.82 17.08
N ILE A 83 -2.01 6.26 15.97
CA ILE A 83 -1.87 6.99 14.71
C ILE A 83 -3.23 7.46 14.21
N ASN A 84 -4.24 6.59 14.27
CA ASN A 84 -5.59 6.91 13.85
C ASN A 84 -6.23 8.02 14.70
N ALA A 85 -6.01 8.01 16.02
CA ALA A 85 -6.50 9.07 16.91
C ALA A 85 -5.93 10.44 16.53
N ILE A 86 -4.63 10.50 16.24
CA ILE A 86 -3.97 11.74 15.79
C ILE A 86 -4.52 12.20 14.44
N ILE A 87 -4.69 11.28 13.48
CA ILE A 87 -5.24 11.58 12.16
C ILE A 87 -6.66 12.13 12.28
N LEU A 88 -7.51 11.50 13.10
CA LEU A 88 -8.89 11.94 13.31
C LEU A 88 -8.95 13.32 13.97
N ALA A 89 -8.12 13.57 15.00
CA ALA A 89 -8.04 14.88 15.63
C ALA A 89 -7.55 15.98 14.67
N ALA A 90 -6.66 15.64 13.75
CA ALA A 90 -6.14 16.56 12.74
C ALA A 90 -7.07 16.74 11.52
N SER A 91 -8.04 15.85 11.32
CA SER A 91 -8.92 15.83 10.15
C SER A 91 -10.29 16.42 10.46
N LYS A 92 -10.81 17.26 9.56
CA LYS A 92 -12.20 17.75 9.61
C LYS A 92 -13.06 16.93 8.65
N MET A 93 -13.61 15.78 9.05
CA MET A 93 -14.45 14.98 8.13
C MET A 93 -15.63 14.26 8.78
N GLU A 94 -16.78 14.37 8.11
CA GLU A 94 -18.10 13.81 8.47
C GLU A 94 -18.72 12.91 7.37
N ARG A 95 -18.00 12.60 6.28
CA ARG A 95 -18.69 12.42 4.98
C ARG A 95 -18.49 11.12 4.18
N LEU A 96 -18.17 9.98 4.81
CA LEU A 96 -17.96 8.69 4.10
C LEU A 96 -18.91 7.54 4.48
N GLY A 97 -19.88 7.76 5.37
CA GLY A 97 -20.79 6.67 5.81
C GLY A 97 -21.89 6.31 4.81
N LYS A 98 -22.29 7.25 3.93
CA LYS A 98 -23.50 7.10 3.11
C LYS A 98 -23.37 6.06 1.99
N GLU A 99 -22.26 6.07 1.25
CA GLU A 99 -22.06 5.16 0.12
C GLU A 99 -21.99 3.69 0.54
N ILE A 100 -21.36 3.40 1.69
CA ILE A 100 -21.29 2.04 2.24
C ILE A 100 -22.68 1.56 2.64
N GLN A 101 -23.46 2.43 3.27
CA GLN A 101 -24.83 2.13 3.66
C GLN A 101 -25.70 1.85 2.43
N GLU A 102 -25.62 2.69 1.40
CA GLU A 102 -26.34 2.50 0.14
C GLU A 102 -25.97 1.17 -0.54
N LEU A 103 -24.69 0.78 -0.53
CA LEU A 103 -24.26 -0.52 -1.06
C LEU A 103 -24.78 -1.70 -0.24
N GLN A 104 -24.84 -1.57 1.09
CA GLN A 104 -25.39 -2.60 1.97
C GLN A 104 -26.89 -2.77 1.78
N GLU A 105 -27.64 -1.67 1.63
CA GLU A 105 -29.06 -1.69 1.35
C GLU A 105 -29.33 -2.36 0.00
N ARG A 106 -28.61 -1.96 -1.05
CA ARG A 106 -28.70 -2.61 -2.38
C ARG A 106 -28.33 -4.09 -2.33
N ALA A 107 -27.31 -4.47 -1.55
CA ALA A 107 -26.91 -5.86 -1.40
C ALA A 107 -28.01 -6.70 -0.74
N ALA A 108 -28.79 -6.11 0.17
CA ALA A 108 -29.89 -6.77 0.86
C ALA A 108 -31.14 -6.98 -0.02
N GLU A 109 -31.25 -6.26 -1.15
CA GLU A 109 -32.35 -6.42 -2.10
C GLU A 109 -32.22 -7.68 -2.97
N PHE A 110 -31.03 -8.28 -3.07
CA PHE A 110 -30.81 -9.48 -3.89
C PHE A 110 -31.32 -10.74 -3.20
N SER A 111 -32.14 -11.51 -3.91
CA SER A 111 -32.63 -12.80 -3.44
C SER A 111 -31.56 -13.89 -3.52
N ALA A 112 -31.80 -15.01 -2.84
CA ALA A 112 -30.93 -16.18 -2.95
C ALA A 112 -30.90 -16.72 -4.39
N GLU A 113 -32.01 -16.63 -5.12
CA GLU A 113 -32.11 -17.02 -6.52
C GLU A 113 -31.25 -16.11 -7.43
N ASP A 114 -31.27 -14.78 -7.21
CA ASP A 114 -30.46 -13.82 -7.99
C ASP A 114 -28.97 -14.07 -7.81
N ILE A 115 -28.56 -14.36 -6.57
CA ILE A 115 -27.18 -14.71 -6.23
C ILE A 115 -26.79 -16.02 -6.89
N ALA A 116 -27.66 -17.03 -6.86
CA ALA A 116 -27.38 -18.32 -7.50
C ALA A 116 -27.26 -18.21 -9.03
N ALA A 117 -28.14 -17.45 -9.67
CA ALA A 117 -28.08 -17.18 -11.11
C ALA A 117 -26.77 -16.46 -11.49
N SER A 118 -26.38 -15.44 -10.70
CA SER A 118 -25.13 -14.71 -10.90
C SER A 118 -23.91 -15.60 -10.68
N ALA A 119 -23.94 -16.45 -9.66
CA ALA A 119 -22.85 -17.40 -9.37
C ALA A 119 -22.64 -18.38 -10.53
N PHE A 120 -23.70 -18.86 -11.17
CA PHE A 120 -23.59 -19.71 -12.36
C PHE A 120 -22.88 -18.99 -13.51
N VAL A 121 -23.29 -17.75 -13.81
CA VAL A 121 -22.67 -16.94 -14.86
C VAL A 121 -21.19 -16.69 -14.55
N VAL A 122 -20.86 -16.27 -13.33
CA VAL A 122 -19.48 -16.02 -12.90
C VAL A 122 -18.64 -17.29 -12.99
N THR A 123 -19.19 -18.45 -12.59
CA THR A 123 -18.49 -19.74 -12.69
C THR A 123 -18.13 -20.05 -14.13
N LYS A 124 -19.06 -19.85 -15.08
CA LYS A 124 -18.78 -20.03 -16.50
C LYS A 124 -17.74 -19.05 -17.03
N MET A 125 -17.75 -17.81 -16.55
CA MET A 125 -16.71 -16.84 -16.91
C MET A 125 -15.34 -17.27 -16.38
N VAL A 126 -15.26 -17.80 -15.14
CA VAL A 126 -14.01 -18.31 -14.57
C VAL A 126 -13.50 -19.50 -15.36
N GLU A 127 -14.34 -20.48 -15.70
CA GLU A 127 -13.94 -21.64 -16.54
C GLU A 127 -13.26 -21.18 -17.85
N VAL A 128 -13.85 -20.20 -18.54
CA VAL A 128 -13.29 -19.64 -19.79
C VAL A 128 -11.96 -18.92 -19.57
N GLN A 129 -11.76 -18.27 -18.41
CA GLN A 129 -10.48 -17.62 -18.09
C GLN A 129 -9.41 -18.63 -17.69
N GLU A 130 -9.77 -19.68 -16.96
CA GLU A 130 -8.85 -20.75 -16.58
C GLU A 130 -8.32 -21.52 -17.79
N GLU A 131 -9.19 -21.79 -18.77
CA GLU A 131 -8.78 -22.42 -20.03
C GLU A 131 -7.72 -21.59 -20.78
N LYS A 132 -7.76 -20.26 -20.63
CA LYS A 132 -6.86 -19.32 -21.30
C LYS A 132 -5.66 -18.90 -20.46
N ARG A 133 -5.48 -19.47 -19.26
CA ARG A 133 -4.40 -19.11 -18.34
C ARG A 133 -3.05 -19.53 -18.91
N ASP A 134 -2.20 -18.56 -19.20
CA ASP A 134 -0.82 -18.76 -19.67
C ASP A 134 0.18 -18.66 -18.51
N LEU A 135 0.86 -19.77 -18.19
CA LEU A 135 1.90 -19.85 -17.16
C LEU A 135 3.32 -19.94 -17.75
N SER A 136 3.48 -19.81 -19.06
CA SER A 136 4.78 -19.91 -19.74
C SER A 136 5.68 -18.69 -19.50
N ARG A 137 5.10 -17.57 -19.06
CA ARG A 137 5.78 -16.28 -18.90
C ARG A 137 6.25 -16.07 -17.47
N THR A 138 7.51 -15.68 -17.32
CA THR A 138 8.01 -15.12 -16.07
C THR A 138 7.84 -13.60 -16.10
N ILE A 139 6.99 -13.07 -15.23
CA ILE A 139 6.77 -11.64 -15.09
C ILE A 139 7.47 -11.15 -13.82
N VAL A 140 8.35 -10.16 -13.97
CA VAL A 140 9.07 -9.55 -12.84
C VAL A 140 8.52 -8.14 -12.62
N HIS A 141 8.03 -7.87 -11.41
CA HIS A 141 7.66 -6.52 -10.98
C HIS A 141 8.78 -5.93 -10.13
N ILE A 142 9.21 -4.72 -10.48
CA ILE A 142 10.30 -4.03 -9.81
C ILE A 142 9.77 -2.71 -9.26
N ASP A 143 9.84 -2.56 -7.94
CA ASP A 143 9.47 -1.33 -7.23
C ASP A 143 10.69 -0.77 -6.50
N MET A 144 10.87 0.55 -6.58
CA MET A 144 12.00 1.23 -5.97
C MET A 144 11.66 1.68 -4.56
N ASP A 145 12.40 1.16 -3.59
CA ASP A 145 12.21 1.46 -2.17
C ASP A 145 12.23 2.96 -1.89
N ALA A 146 11.07 3.50 -1.49
CA ALA A 146 10.90 4.92 -1.13
C ALA A 146 11.49 5.90 -2.16
N PHE A 147 11.40 5.59 -3.45
CA PHE A 147 12.17 6.19 -4.55
C PHE A 147 12.61 7.66 -4.37
N TYR A 148 11.68 8.63 -4.30
CA TYR A 148 12.08 10.05 -4.19
C TYR A 148 12.86 10.37 -2.92
N ALA A 149 12.48 9.79 -1.77
CA ALA A 149 13.24 9.98 -0.53
C ALA A 149 14.63 9.35 -0.63
N SER A 150 14.74 8.17 -1.24
CA SER A 150 16.02 7.50 -1.48
C SER A 150 16.93 8.33 -2.39
N VAL A 151 16.39 8.98 -3.42
CA VAL A 151 17.15 9.90 -4.27
C VAL A 151 17.64 11.13 -3.49
N GLU A 152 16.80 11.70 -2.61
CA GLU A 152 17.23 12.83 -1.76
C GLU A 152 18.31 12.44 -0.75
N ILE A 153 18.28 11.21 -0.23
CA ILE A 153 19.29 10.69 0.71
C ILE A 153 20.64 10.49 0.03
N LEU A 154 20.68 10.18 -1.27
CA LEU A 154 21.94 10.08 -2.01
C LEU A 154 22.72 11.40 -2.03
N ASP A 155 22.02 12.52 -2.16
CA ASP A 155 22.63 13.86 -2.15
C ASP A 155 22.88 14.36 -0.70
N ARG A 156 22.09 13.89 0.26
CA ARG A 156 22.14 14.27 1.69
C ARG A 156 22.12 13.05 2.60
N PRO A 157 23.28 12.40 2.80
CA PRO A 157 23.37 11.17 3.59
C PRO A 157 22.92 11.32 5.04
N ASP A 158 22.98 12.54 5.60
CA ASP A 158 22.54 12.83 6.97
C ASP A 158 21.02 12.67 7.18
N LEU A 159 20.23 12.61 6.10
CA LEU A 159 18.79 12.37 6.14
C LEU A 159 18.43 10.88 6.29
N LYS A 160 19.40 9.98 6.16
CA LYS A 160 19.15 8.53 6.26
C LYS A 160 18.56 8.14 7.63
N GLU A 161 19.08 8.74 8.69
CA GLU A 161 18.71 8.45 10.09
C GLU A 161 17.67 9.45 10.64
N LYS A 162 17.09 10.31 9.80
CA LYS A 162 16.13 11.33 10.21
C LYS A 162 14.78 11.09 9.53
N PRO A 163 13.64 11.30 10.21
CA PRO A 163 12.34 11.21 9.57
C PRO A 163 12.21 12.30 8.50
N MET A 164 12.02 11.90 7.25
CA MET A 164 11.90 12.82 6.13
C MET A 164 10.83 12.39 5.12
N ALA A 165 10.21 13.37 4.47
CA ALA A 165 9.25 13.16 3.39
C ALA A 165 9.50 14.13 2.22
N VAL A 166 9.11 13.70 1.02
CA VAL A 166 9.08 14.57 -0.17
C VAL A 166 7.63 14.91 -0.45
N GLY A 167 7.30 16.20 -0.61
CA GLY A 167 5.92 16.62 -0.81
C GLY A 167 5.70 18.11 -0.91
N GLY A 168 4.43 18.48 -0.90
CA GLY A 168 3.99 19.88 -0.90
C GLY A 168 4.19 20.59 0.44
N PRO A 169 4.01 21.91 0.48
CA PRO A 169 4.19 22.72 1.70
C PRO A 169 3.12 22.43 2.75
N LYS A 170 3.37 22.85 4.00
CA LYS A 170 2.41 22.74 5.11
C LYS A 170 1.06 23.42 4.82
N SER A 171 1.06 24.48 4.01
CA SER A 171 -0.13 25.25 3.61
C SER A 171 -0.97 24.53 2.53
N GLY A 172 -1.43 23.30 2.82
CA GLY A 172 -2.35 22.55 1.96
C GLY A 172 -1.70 21.57 0.97
N GLY A 173 -0.40 21.29 1.09
CA GLY A 173 0.28 20.29 0.28
C GLY A 173 0.06 18.85 0.75
N THR A 174 0.42 17.90 -0.11
CA THR A 174 0.34 16.46 0.14
C THR A 174 1.72 15.81 -0.03
N LEU A 175 2.00 14.76 0.72
CA LEU A 175 3.25 14.00 0.62
C LEU A 175 3.24 13.06 -0.60
N CYS A 176 4.32 13.09 -1.38
CA CYS A 176 4.57 12.14 -2.45
C CYS A 176 5.14 10.82 -1.90
N THR A 177 6.13 10.92 -1.01
CA THR A 177 6.73 9.75 -0.34
C THR A 177 7.33 10.12 1.00
N ALA A 178 7.64 9.09 1.80
CA ALA A 178 8.29 9.19 3.10
C ALA A 178 9.35 8.09 3.21
N ASN A 179 10.49 8.41 3.84
CA ASN A 179 11.53 7.42 4.14
C ASN A 179 11.07 6.45 5.24
N TYR A 180 11.82 5.37 5.44
CA TYR A 180 11.47 4.35 6.42
C TYR A 180 11.43 4.89 7.85
N GLU A 181 12.32 5.83 8.21
CA GLU A 181 12.28 6.48 9.52
C GLU A 181 10.97 7.22 9.78
N ALA A 182 10.47 8.01 8.81
CA ALA A 182 9.17 8.67 8.94
C ALA A 182 7.99 7.68 8.95
N ARG A 183 8.08 6.56 8.23
CA ARG A 183 7.01 5.54 8.19
C ARG A 183 6.78 4.85 9.54
N LYS A 184 7.80 4.80 10.42
CA LYS A 184 7.65 4.31 11.81
C LYS A 184 6.58 5.11 12.58
N TYR A 185 6.44 6.40 12.27
CA TYR A 185 5.48 7.31 12.87
C TYR A 185 4.10 7.28 12.20
N GLY A 186 3.91 6.47 11.15
CA GLY A 186 2.69 6.41 10.36
C GLY A 186 2.65 7.37 9.17
N VAL A 187 3.71 8.14 8.94
CA VAL A 187 3.77 9.06 7.79
C VAL A 187 3.84 8.28 6.48
N ARG A 188 3.01 8.64 5.49
CA ARG A 188 2.91 7.92 4.21
C ARG A 188 2.64 8.85 3.03
N SER A 189 2.79 8.30 1.83
CA SER A 189 2.37 8.94 0.57
C SER A 189 0.86 9.23 0.59
N ALA A 190 0.46 10.26 -0.15
CA ALA A 190 -0.92 10.77 -0.22
C ALA A 190 -1.48 11.32 1.12
N MET A 191 -0.67 11.39 2.17
CA MET A 191 -1.04 12.03 3.42
C MET A 191 -0.92 13.55 3.31
N ALA A 192 -1.89 14.28 3.83
CA ALA A 192 -1.81 15.73 3.90
C ALA A 192 -0.65 16.15 4.82
N THR A 193 0.10 17.16 4.39
CA THR A 193 1.37 17.55 5.05
C THR A 193 1.16 17.99 6.50
N HIS A 194 0.05 18.65 6.81
CA HIS A 194 -0.28 19.05 8.18
C HIS A 194 -0.55 17.84 9.10
N ILE A 195 -1.15 16.77 8.58
CA ILE A 195 -1.39 15.53 9.34
C ILE A 195 -0.05 14.82 9.59
N ALA A 196 0.82 14.76 8.59
CA ALA A 196 2.15 14.16 8.73
C ALA A 196 2.99 14.86 9.81
N LEU A 197 2.93 16.19 9.87
CA LEU A 197 3.59 16.99 10.92
C LEU A 197 2.96 16.80 12.31
N ALA A 198 1.67 16.50 12.39
CA ALA A 198 1.03 16.15 13.66
C ALA A 198 1.49 14.77 14.17
N LEU A 199 1.76 13.83 13.26
CA LEU A 199 2.30 12.51 13.60
C LEU A 199 3.78 12.57 13.99
N CYS A 200 4.57 13.38 13.28
CA CYS A 200 6.01 13.55 13.48
C CYS A 200 6.35 15.05 13.38
N PRO A 201 6.37 15.78 14.53
CA PRO A 201 6.69 17.21 14.55
C PRO A 201 8.09 17.56 14.03
N GLU A 202 9.03 16.62 14.17
CA GLU A 202 10.42 16.70 13.69
C GLU A 202 10.59 16.32 12.21
N LEU A 203 9.50 16.03 11.49
CA LEU A 203 9.53 15.59 10.09
C LEU A 203 10.15 16.65 9.17
N ILE A 204 11.21 16.26 8.46
CA ILE A 204 11.86 17.09 7.45
C ILE A 204 11.09 16.94 6.13
N ILE A 205 10.53 18.04 5.63
CA ILE A 205 9.80 18.04 4.36
C ILE A 205 10.65 18.69 3.27
N LEU A 206 10.88 17.94 2.21
CA LEU A 206 11.61 18.37 1.02
C LEU A 206 10.63 18.64 -0.13
N ARG A 207 10.89 19.72 -0.88
CA ARG A 207 10.15 19.97 -2.12
C ARG A 207 10.61 18.99 -3.19
N PRO A 208 9.68 18.46 -4.02
CA PRO A 208 10.04 17.53 -5.08
C PRO A 208 10.90 18.19 -6.15
N ASP A 209 11.94 17.48 -6.59
CA ASP A 209 12.79 17.80 -7.74
C ASP A 209 12.58 16.74 -8.84
N PHE A 210 11.53 16.94 -9.64
CA PHE A 210 11.14 15.99 -10.68
C PHE A 210 12.22 15.75 -11.76
N PRO A 211 12.94 16.77 -12.27
CA PRO A 211 14.04 16.54 -13.20
C PRO A 211 15.10 15.58 -12.65
N LYS A 212 15.46 15.72 -11.36
CA LYS A 212 16.38 14.80 -10.70
C LYS A 212 15.84 13.37 -10.64
N TYR A 213 14.57 13.20 -10.28
CA TYR A 213 13.94 11.88 -10.19
C TYR A 213 13.83 11.20 -11.57
N GLN A 214 13.50 11.97 -12.61
CA GLN A 214 13.45 11.47 -13.99
C GLN A 214 14.81 10.94 -14.43
N LYS A 215 15.89 11.70 -14.21
CA LYS A 215 17.26 11.28 -14.55
C LYS A 215 17.66 9.98 -13.85
N LYS A 216 17.33 9.82 -12.55
CA LYS A 216 17.61 8.58 -11.82
C LYS A 216 16.75 7.41 -12.33
N ALA A 217 15.49 7.66 -12.65
CA ALA A 217 14.60 6.63 -13.21
C ALA A 217 15.07 6.15 -14.59
N GLU A 218 15.63 7.04 -15.42
CA GLU A 218 16.23 6.69 -16.72
C GLU A 218 17.43 5.75 -16.55
N LEU A 219 18.31 6.02 -15.58
CA LEU A 219 19.44 5.13 -15.28
C LEU A 219 18.96 3.73 -14.86
N ILE A 220 17.94 3.66 -14.00
CA ILE A 220 17.36 2.39 -13.56
C ILE A 220 16.74 1.64 -14.76
N ARG A 221 15.96 2.33 -15.60
CA ARG A 221 15.40 1.73 -16.81
C ARG A 221 16.47 1.23 -17.78
N ALA A 222 17.59 1.95 -17.93
CA ALA A 222 18.69 1.53 -18.78
C ALA A 222 19.32 0.20 -18.31
N VAL A 223 19.39 -0.03 -16.99
CA VAL A 223 19.87 -1.31 -16.43
C VAL A 223 18.91 -2.45 -16.80
N PHE A 224 17.60 -2.24 -16.66
CA PHE A 224 16.61 -3.29 -16.93
C PHE A 224 16.33 -3.52 -18.42
N ALA A 225 16.61 -2.54 -19.27
CA ALA A 225 16.52 -2.68 -20.73
C ALA A 225 17.45 -3.78 -21.28
N VAL A 226 18.49 -4.17 -20.53
CA VAL A 226 19.36 -5.31 -20.89
C VAL A 226 18.61 -6.65 -20.77
N SER A 227 17.69 -6.75 -19.81
CA SER A 227 16.95 -7.99 -19.49
C SER A 227 15.67 -8.15 -20.31
N ASP A 228 14.98 -7.05 -20.63
CA ASP A 228 13.81 -7.01 -21.51
C ASP A 228 13.90 -5.77 -22.40
N GLN A 229 14.05 -5.99 -23.72
CA GLN A 229 14.37 -4.96 -24.70
C GLN A 229 13.14 -4.32 -25.36
N LYS A 230 11.93 -4.72 -24.94
CA LYS A 230 10.67 -4.16 -25.45
C LYS A 230 10.26 -2.91 -24.69
#